data_AF-A0A127SXK2-F1
#
_entry.id   AF-A0A127SXK2-F1
#
_cell.length_a   1.000
_cell.length_b   1.000
_cell.length_c   1.000
_cell.angle_alpha   90.00
_cell.angle_beta   90.00
_cell.angle_gamma   90.00
#
_symmetry.space_group_name_H-M   'P 1'
#
loop_
_entity.id
_entity.type
_entity.pdbx_description
1 polymer ?
#
loop_
_entity_poly.entity_id
_entity_poly.type
_entity_poly.pdbx_seq_one_letter_code
_entity_poly.pdbx_strand_id
1 'polypeptide(L)'
;VIDTCKAIAHGAANPETDLWEFWKKRAVLTRSMPVGVVLTIPAAGSETSDSAVLTNAESGEKRGLNTDLNRPVFAILDPVLAATLPNHQVACGVSDILMHTMDRYFNPVTDNDLTDELAEALLRVVLRNGPAAVQDPHDETTMSG
;
A
#
# COMPACT_ATOMS: atom_id res chain seq x y z
N VAL A 1 6.84 6.01 2.97
CA VAL A 1 6.44 7.43 3.02
C VAL A 1 4.99 7.58 3.43
N ILE A 2 4.04 6.96 2.71
CA ILE A 2 2.59 7.07 2.99
C ILE A 2 2.25 6.72 4.44
N ASP A 3 2.69 5.56 4.94
CA ASP A 3 2.41 5.13 6.31
C ASP A 3 2.97 6.08 7.37
N THR A 4 4.13 6.68 7.11
CA THR A 4 4.72 7.71 7.95
C THR A 4 3.87 8.98 7.95
N CYS A 5 3.36 9.41 6.78
CA CYS A 5 2.45 10.55 6.69
C CYS A 5 1.13 10.30 7.46
N LYS A 6 0.56 9.10 7.35
CA LYS A 6 -0.61 8.68 8.14
C LYS A 6 -0.31 8.78 9.64
N ALA A 7 0.85 8.29 10.07
CA ALA A 7 1.27 8.36 11.46
C ALA A 7 1.49 9.80 11.96
N ILE A 8 2.07 10.68 11.14
CA ILE A 8 2.22 12.11 11.45
C ILE A 8 0.83 12.77 11.58
N ALA A 9 -0.11 12.47 10.68
CA ALA A 9 -1.47 13.00 10.73
C ALA A 9 -2.21 12.57 12.01
N HIS A 10 -2.01 11.33 12.45
CA HIS A 10 -2.56 10.83 13.72
C HIS A 10 -1.95 11.56 14.92
N GLY A 11 -0.63 11.71 14.95
CA GLY A 11 0.06 12.41 16.04
C GLY A 11 -0.32 13.89 16.12
N ALA A 12 -0.39 14.58 14.97
CA ALA A 12 -0.75 15.99 14.91
C ALA A 12 -2.20 16.26 15.36
N ALA A 13 -3.13 15.33 15.08
CA ALA A 13 -4.52 15.44 15.54
C ALA A 13 -4.70 15.08 17.03
N ASN A 14 -3.73 14.41 17.66
CA ASN A 14 -3.81 13.90 19.03
C ASN A 14 -2.53 14.22 19.84
N PRO A 15 -2.15 15.51 19.98
CA PRO A 15 -0.87 15.91 20.59
C PRO A 15 -0.73 15.50 22.07
N GLU A 16 -1.83 15.20 22.74
CA GLU A 16 -1.89 14.74 24.13
C GLU A 16 -1.56 13.25 24.30
N THR A 17 -1.52 12.46 23.22
CA THR A 17 -1.34 11.01 23.27
C THR A 17 -0.06 10.63 22.54
N ASP A 18 0.77 9.79 23.16
CA ASP A 18 1.91 9.17 22.47
C ASP A 18 1.39 8.33 21.29
N LEU A 19 1.87 8.67 20.09
CA LEU A 19 1.53 8.02 18.83
C LEU A 19 1.65 6.49 18.91
N TRP A 20 2.66 5.97 19.63
CA TRP A 20 2.87 4.53 19.73
C TRP A 20 1.79 3.81 20.54
N GLU A 21 1.03 4.51 21.40
CA GLU A 21 -0.08 3.91 22.15
C GLU A 21 -1.21 3.42 21.23
N PHE A 22 -1.43 4.10 20.09
CA PHE A 22 -2.38 3.64 19.07
C PHE A 22 -1.90 2.33 18.42
N TRP A 23 -0.63 2.23 18.06
CA TRP A 23 -0.03 1.01 17.49
C TRP A 23 0.09 -0.13 18.50
N LYS A 24 0.19 0.18 19.80
CA LYS A 24 0.08 -0.80 20.89
C LYS A 24 -1.36 -1.22 21.20
N LYS A 25 -2.36 -0.60 20.56
CA LYS A 25 -3.81 -0.78 20.83
C LYS A 25 -4.18 -0.48 22.29
N ARG A 26 -3.47 0.44 22.94
CA ARG A 26 -3.72 0.91 24.31
C ARG A 26 -4.52 2.22 24.34
N ALA A 27 -4.52 2.94 23.23
CA ALA A 27 -5.39 4.08 22.97
C ALA A 27 -6.20 3.84 21.70
N VAL A 28 -7.42 4.39 21.64
CA VAL A 28 -8.29 4.33 20.46
C VAL A 28 -8.08 5.60 19.65
N LEU A 29 -7.74 5.46 18.38
CA LEU A 29 -7.66 6.59 17.47
C LEU A 29 -9.06 6.99 17.03
N THR A 30 -9.48 8.21 17.34
CA THR A 30 -10.83 8.73 17.02
C THR A 30 -10.82 9.87 16.00
N ARG A 31 -9.65 10.46 15.72
CA ARG A 31 -9.48 11.58 14.79
C ARG A 31 -8.09 11.56 14.16
N SER A 32 -7.99 12.09 12.94
CA SER A 32 -6.74 12.29 12.21
C SER A 32 -6.84 13.53 11.32
N MET A 33 -5.69 14.08 10.90
CA MET A 33 -5.65 15.09 9.84
C MET A 33 -5.83 14.46 8.46
N PRO A 34 -6.41 15.17 7.48
CA PRO A 34 -6.54 14.66 6.12
C PRO A 34 -5.16 14.44 5.48
N VAL A 35 -4.98 13.29 4.82
CA VAL A 35 -3.76 12.93 4.08
C VAL A 35 -4.09 12.82 2.60
N GLY A 36 -3.34 13.53 1.75
CA GLY A 36 -3.33 13.30 0.30
C GLY A 36 -2.08 12.53 -0.11
N VAL A 37 -2.18 11.70 -1.15
CA VAL A 37 -1.05 10.92 -1.66
C VAL A 37 -0.78 11.24 -3.12
N VAL A 38 0.50 11.46 -3.45
CA VAL A 38 1.02 11.38 -4.81
C VAL A 38 1.92 10.15 -4.86
N LEU A 39 1.49 9.13 -5.59
CA LEU A 39 2.15 7.83 -5.61
C LEU A 39 3.34 7.88 -6.57
N THR A 40 4.53 7.60 -6.05
CA THR A 40 5.77 7.54 -6.84
C THR A 40 6.28 6.11 -7.06
N ILE A 41 5.77 5.15 -6.28
CA ILE A 41 6.14 3.73 -6.37
C ILE A 41 4.87 2.89 -6.22
N PRO A 42 4.41 2.20 -7.27
CA PRO A 42 3.34 1.22 -7.16
C PRO A 42 3.86 -0.07 -6.51
N ALA A 43 3.28 -0.44 -5.37
CA ALA A 43 3.62 -1.68 -4.64
C ALA A 43 2.47 -2.11 -3.72
N ALA A 44 2.51 -1.70 -2.44
CA ALA A 44 1.66 -2.25 -1.38
C ALA A 44 0.22 -1.70 -1.32
N GLY A 45 -0.16 -0.73 -2.16
CA GLY A 45 -1.52 -0.17 -2.19
C GLY A 45 -1.90 0.72 -0.99
N SER A 46 -0.93 1.24 -0.23
CA SER A 46 -1.21 2.05 0.97
C SER A 46 -1.94 3.36 0.66
N GLU A 47 -1.85 3.84 -0.57
CA GLU A 47 -2.56 5.01 -1.09
C GLU A 47 -4.09 4.85 -1.15
N THR A 48 -4.61 3.62 -1.07
CA THR A 48 -6.06 3.34 -0.99
C THR A 48 -6.47 2.55 0.26
N SER A 49 -5.50 2.11 1.07
CA SER A 49 -5.75 1.22 2.20
C SER A 49 -6.11 1.94 3.50
N ASP A 50 -6.83 1.21 4.36
CA ASP A 50 -7.12 1.58 5.75
C ASP A 50 -6.00 1.15 6.72
N SER A 51 -4.85 0.67 6.21
CA SER A 51 -3.75 0.16 7.01
C SER A 51 -2.58 1.15 7.06
N ALA A 52 -1.87 1.15 8.18
CA ALA A 52 -0.62 1.89 8.35
C ALA A 52 0.34 1.07 9.23
N VAL A 53 1.55 0.84 8.73
CA VAL A 53 2.59 0.08 9.43
C VAL A 53 3.69 1.00 9.90
N LEU A 54 4.04 0.90 11.20
CA LEU A 54 5.09 1.70 11.81
C LEU A 54 6.07 0.77 12.54
N THR A 55 7.36 1.08 12.42
CA THR A 55 8.44 0.41 13.14
C THR A 55 8.94 1.33 14.24
N ASN A 56 8.96 0.86 15.48
CA ASN A 56 9.62 1.52 16.59
C ASN A 56 11.10 1.08 16.62
N ALA A 57 12.01 2.01 16.37
CA ALA A 57 13.44 1.71 16.28
C ALA A 57 14.07 1.39 17.65
N GLU A 58 13.52 1.91 18.75
CA GLU A 58 14.04 1.67 20.10
C GLU A 58 13.69 0.26 20.60
N SER A 59 12.44 -0.17 20.38
CA SER A 59 12.00 -1.52 20.77
C SER A 59 12.23 -2.58 19.69
N GLY A 60 12.52 -2.18 18.46
CA GLY A 60 12.62 -3.06 17.30
C GLY A 60 11.28 -3.63 16.82
N GLU A 61 10.15 -3.17 17.38
CA GLU A 61 8.83 -3.70 17.07
C GLU A 61 8.25 -3.07 15.80
N LYS A 62 7.69 -3.90 14.92
CA LYS A 62 6.89 -3.47 13.76
C LYS A 62 5.43 -3.83 13.98
N ARG A 63 4.54 -2.84 13.91
CA ARG A 63 3.10 -3.04 14.17
C ARG A 63 2.25 -2.37 13.09
N GLY A 64 1.09 -2.96 12.83
CA GLY A 64 0.06 -2.40 11.93
C GLY A 64 -1.12 -1.81 12.70
N LEU A 65 -1.70 -0.75 12.16
CA LEU A 65 -2.93 -0.12 12.63
C LEU A 65 -3.93 -0.08 11.47
N ASN A 66 -5.12 -0.64 11.67
CA ASN A 66 -6.22 -0.60 10.71
C ASN A 66 -7.35 0.28 11.22
N THR A 67 -7.74 1.28 10.44
CA THR A 67 -8.79 2.25 10.76
C THR A 67 -9.19 3.02 9.51
N ASP A 68 -10.47 3.36 9.38
CA ASP A 68 -10.96 4.16 8.26
C ASP A 68 -10.28 5.54 8.17
N LEU A 69 -9.75 6.04 9.29
CA LEU A 69 -8.98 7.29 9.38
C LEU A 69 -7.63 7.23 8.62
N ASN A 70 -7.18 6.05 8.21
CA ASN A 70 -5.99 5.90 7.40
C ASN A 70 -6.24 6.17 5.91
N ARG A 71 -7.49 6.17 5.43
CA ARG A 71 -7.74 6.33 4.00
C ARG A 71 -7.39 7.75 3.55
N PRO A 72 -6.49 7.92 2.56
CA PRO A 72 -6.22 9.22 2.01
C PRO A 72 -7.48 9.87 1.42
N VAL A 73 -7.59 11.20 1.51
CA VAL A 73 -8.71 11.95 0.92
C VAL A 73 -8.64 11.95 -0.61
N PHE A 74 -7.44 11.78 -1.17
CA PHE A 74 -7.20 11.53 -2.59
C PHE A 74 -5.86 10.81 -2.76
N ALA A 75 -5.75 10.06 -3.86
CA ALA A 75 -4.51 9.48 -4.33
C ALA A 75 -4.34 9.80 -5.82
N ILE A 76 -3.20 10.39 -6.19
CA ILE A 76 -2.81 10.64 -7.58
C ILE A 76 -1.79 9.57 -7.95
N LEU A 77 -2.13 8.77 -8.96
CA LEU A 77 -1.25 7.76 -9.53
C LEU A 77 -0.80 8.26 -10.91
N ASP A 78 0.51 8.47 -11.06
CA ASP A 78 1.12 8.88 -12.31
C ASP A 78 2.13 7.80 -12.74
N PRO A 79 1.83 7.01 -13.79
CA PRO A 79 2.74 5.97 -14.28
C PRO A 79 4.07 6.54 -14.78
N VAL A 80 4.14 7.82 -15.18
CA VAL A 80 5.38 8.48 -15.60
C VAL A 80 6.33 8.66 -14.41
N LEU A 81 5.83 8.85 -13.19
CA LEU A 81 6.67 8.89 -12.00
C LEU A 81 7.24 7.50 -11.69
N ALA A 82 6.45 6.44 -11.88
CA ALA A 82 6.90 5.06 -11.72
C ALA A 82 7.97 4.67 -12.75
N ALA A 83 7.92 5.27 -13.95
CA ALA A 83 8.92 5.07 -15.01
C ALA A 83 10.33 5.58 -14.65
N THR A 84 10.48 6.40 -13.60
CA THR A 84 11.78 6.90 -13.14
C THR A 84 12.49 5.97 -12.15
N LEU A 85 11.84 4.86 -11.76
CA LEU A 85 12.38 3.93 -10.77
C LEU A 85 13.49 3.05 -11.35
N PRO A 86 14.50 2.68 -10.54
CA PRO A 86 15.43 1.62 -10.93
C PRO A 86 14.66 0.33 -11.23
N ASN A 87 15.05 -0.42 -12.27
CA ASN A 87 14.36 -1.65 -12.69
C ASN A 87 14.19 -2.66 -11.53
N HIS A 88 15.13 -2.71 -10.59
CA HIS A 88 15.01 -3.52 -9.37
C HIS A 88 13.77 -3.15 -8.53
N GLN A 89 13.49 -1.86 -8.35
CA GLN A 89 12.31 -1.39 -7.60
C GLN A 89 11.01 -1.72 -8.36
N VAL A 90 11.01 -1.61 -9.68
CA VAL A 90 9.88 -2.03 -10.52
C VAL A 90 9.63 -3.53 -10.35
N ALA A 91 10.69 -4.35 -10.38
CA ALA A 91 10.59 -5.79 -10.18
C ALA A 91 10.08 -6.15 -8.77
N CYS A 92 10.52 -5.42 -7.74
CA CYS A 92 9.98 -5.55 -6.39
C CYS A 92 8.48 -5.23 -6.35
N GLY A 93 8.05 -4.13 -6.98
CA GLY A 93 6.63 -3.75 -7.04
C GLY A 93 5.76 -4.80 -7.73
N VAL A 94 6.18 -5.29 -8.90
CA VAL A 94 5.52 -6.40 -9.61
C VAL A 94 5.39 -7.64 -8.72
N SER A 95 6.48 -8.01 -8.04
CA SER A 95 6.50 -9.16 -7.13
C SER A 95 5.56 -8.97 -5.93
N ASP A 96 5.51 -7.76 -5.37
CA ASP A 96 4.67 -7.40 -4.22
C ASP A 96 3.18 -7.47 -4.59
N ILE A 97 2.80 -6.97 -5.77
CA ILE A 97 1.42 -7.05 -6.28
C ILE A 97 1.00 -8.52 -6.44
N LEU A 98 1.85 -9.36 -7.04
CA LEU A 98 1.59 -10.79 -7.18
C LEU A 98 1.41 -11.45 -5.81
N MET A 99 2.32 -11.21 -4.86
CA MET A 99 2.28 -11.81 -3.54
C MET A 99 1.03 -11.41 -2.76
N HIS A 100 0.70 -10.11 -2.72
CA HIS A 100 -0.49 -9.60 -2.04
C HIS A 100 -1.80 -10.11 -2.64
N THR A 101 -1.82 -10.39 -3.94
CA THR A 101 -2.98 -10.98 -4.63
C THR A 101 -3.09 -12.47 -4.31
N MET A 102 -1.97 -13.22 -4.38
CA MET A 102 -1.93 -14.64 -4.04
C MET A 102 -2.28 -14.91 -2.57
N ASP A 103 -1.80 -14.11 -1.63
CA ASP A 103 -2.14 -14.24 -0.21
C ASP A 103 -3.64 -14.10 0.05
N ARG A 104 -4.33 -13.25 -0.73
CA ARG A 104 -5.78 -13.09 -0.66
C ARG A 104 -6.52 -14.19 -1.40
N TYR A 105 -5.98 -14.67 -2.51
CA TYR A 105 -6.58 -15.74 -3.30
C TYR A 105 -6.53 -17.08 -2.57
N PHE A 106 -5.39 -17.43 -1.95
CA PHE A 106 -5.21 -18.65 -1.17
C PHE A 106 -5.74 -18.51 0.26
N ASN A 107 -7.05 -18.32 0.37
CA ASN A 107 -7.74 -18.17 1.65
C ASN A 107 -8.82 -19.28 1.83
N PRO A 108 -9.24 -19.61 3.07
CA PRO A 108 -10.19 -20.70 3.31
C PRO A 108 -11.68 -20.32 3.14
N VAL A 109 -11.98 -19.09 2.73
CA VAL A 109 -13.36 -18.62 2.52
C VAL A 109 -13.91 -19.28 1.25
N THR A 110 -15.10 -19.84 1.35
CA THR A 110 -15.86 -20.39 0.22
C THR A 110 -16.89 -19.37 -0.27
N ASP A 111 -17.40 -19.53 -1.50
CA ASP A 111 -18.40 -18.66 -2.13
C ASP A 111 -17.91 -17.22 -2.43
N ASN A 112 -16.65 -17.08 -2.85
CA ASN A 112 -15.98 -15.83 -3.17
C ASN A 112 -15.70 -15.66 -4.68
N ASP A 113 -16.42 -16.37 -5.55
CA ASP A 113 -16.21 -16.47 -7.00
C ASP A 113 -15.85 -15.13 -7.68
N LEU A 114 -16.59 -14.05 -7.38
CA LEU A 114 -16.33 -12.73 -7.95
C LEU A 114 -14.93 -12.20 -7.56
N THR A 115 -14.54 -12.37 -6.30
CA THR A 115 -13.24 -11.90 -5.80
C THR A 115 -12.11 -12.72 -6.40
N ASP A 116 -12.33 -14.03 -6.56
CA ASP A 116 -11.36 -14.94 -7.15
C ASP A 116 -11.13 -14.65 -8.63
N GLU A 117 -12.20 -14.45 -9.41
CA GLU A 117 -12.10 -14.07 -10.82
C GLU A 117 -11.37 -12.72 -11.01
N LEU A 118 -11.62 -11.74 -10.13
CA LEU A 118 -10.91 -10.47 -10.13
C LEU A 118 -9.42 -10.64 -9.79
N ALA A 119 -9.10 -11.46 -8.79
CA ALA A 119 -7.73 -11.76 -8.39
C ALA A 119 -6.97 -12.48 -9.53
N GLU A 120 -7.58 -13.48 -10.17
CA GLU A 120 -6.99 -14.18 -11.30
C GLU A 120 -6.77 -13.28 -12.50
N ALA A 121 -7.74 -12.41 -12.82
CA ALA A 121 -7.58 -11.43 -13.89
C ALA A 121 -6.40 -10.50 -13.62
N LEU A 122 -6.25 -10.01 -12.38
CA LEU A 122 -5.12 -9.20 -11.96
C LEU A 122 -3.80 -9.96 -12.10
N LEU A 123 -3.72 -11.21 -11.61
CA LEU A 123 -2.53 -12.05 -11.75
C LEU A 123 -2.13 -12.25 -13.21
N ARG A 124 -3.09 -12.54 -14.10
CA ARG A 124 -2.84 -12.69 -15.55
C ARG A 124 -2.30 -11.41 -16.18
N VAL A 125 -2.84 -10.26 -15.81
CA VAL A 125 -2.40 -8.95 -16.30
C VAL A 125 -0.97 -8.65 -15.83
N VAL A 126 -0.67 -8.82 -14.55
CA VAL A 126 0.66 -8.55 -13.97
C VAL A 126 1.71 -9.49 -14.53
N LEU A 127 1.38 -10.78 -14.75
CA LEU A 127 2.30 -11.72 -15.39
C LEU A 127 2.58 -11.39 -16.85
N ARG A 128 1.60 -10.80 -17.56
CA ARG A 128 1.76 -10.38 -18.96
C ARG A 128 2.60 -9.11 -19.09
N ASN A 129 2.30 -8.09 -18.28
CA ASN A 129 2.88 -6.76 -18.44
C ASN A 129 4.11 -6.53 -17.55
N GLY A 130 4.16 -7.15 -16.37
CA GLY A 130 5.22 -6.96 -15.37
C GLY A 130 6.63 -7.20 -15.91
N PRO A 131 6.92 -8.30 -16.62
CA PRO A 131 8.26 -8.51 -17.21
C PRO A 131 8.66 -7.43 -18.21
N ALA A 132 7.72 -6.92 -19.01
CA ALA A 132 7.98 -5.85 -19.97
C ALA A 132 8.23 -4.52 -19.26
N ALA A 133 7.42 -4.19 -18.25
CA ALA A 133 7.61 -3.01 -17.39
C ALA A 133 8.96 -3.02 -16.66
N VAL A 134 9.48 -4.21 -16.27
CA VAL A 134 10.81 -4.34 -15.65
C VAL A 134 11.94 -4.19 -16.68
N GLN A 135 11.73 -4.60 -17.92
CA GLN A 135 12.71 -4.47 -18.99
C GLN A 135 12.83 -3.02 -19.47
N ASP A 136 11.69 -2.36 -19.67
CA ASP A 136 11.61 -0.95 -20.07
C ASP A 136 10.55 -0.20 -19.23
N PRO A 137 10.96 0.37 -18.08
CA PRO A 137 10.07 1.17 -17.25
C PRO A 137 9.52 2.43 -17.95
N HIS A 138 10.07 2.83 -19.11
CA HIS A 138 9.57 3.97 -19.87
C HIS A 138 8.42 3.60 -20.82
N ASP A 139 8.09 2.32 -20.99
CA ASP A 139 6.90 1.89 -21.72
C ASP A 139 5.64 2.14 -20.88
N GLU A 140 5.02 3.31 -21.12
CA GLU A 140 3.79 3.74 -20.46
C GLU A 140 2.63 2.74 -20.59
N THR A 141 2.58 1.95 -21.67
CA THR A 141 1.50 0.97 -21.88
C THR A 141 1.65 -0.19 -20.91
N THR A 142 2.88 -0.66 -20.71
CA THR A 142 3.14 -1.76 -19.77
C THR A 142 3.12 -1.30 -18.31
N MET A 143 3.49 -0.04 -18.05
CA MET A 143 3.48 0.56 -16.71
C MET A 143 2.06 0.92 -16.21
N SER A 144 1.14 1.24 -17.13
CA SER A 144 -0.26 1.56 -16.80
C SER A 144 -1.20 0.35 -16.88
N GLY A 145 -0.75 -0.74 -17.49
CA GLY A 145 -1.58 -1.85 -17.93
C GLY A 145 -1.67 -3.04 -17.01
#